data_AF-A2GA27-F1
#
_entry.id   AF-A2GA27-F1
#
_cell.length_a   1.000
_cell.length_b   1.000
_cell.length_c   1.000
_cell.angle_alpha   90.00
_cell.angle_beta   90.00
_cell.angle_gamma   90.00
#
_symmetry.space_group_name_H-M   'P 1'
#
loop_
_entity.id
_entity.type
_entity.pdbx_description
1 polymer ?
#
loop_
_entity_poly.entity_id
_entity_poly.type
_entity_poly.pdbx_seq_one_letter_code
_entity_poly.pdbx_strand_id
1 'polypeptide(L)'
;MKTMKFNHDFQITVSKHTSTMNNLHFDQSPDDVWELFYNTSPNPEPIQGKNVPITSTNNECFLYNCIFITITTNSAIYFTNTRNKFLNSYCSFTNCSSNTNGGSIYFNCSSSIVQYRTCGYKSKTNSQEGHHSYVELVYNSNNKNYLYESSFYLCGNLEKRATNLLWYGNIEVKSINTSFCEAGSGSGIYLTVPTSLSNVTYSSFCNTTSYYKILELDWGNYSFNFCNVLNNKHKESNWGTFYAGGSTVLIENCSFLGNTGPGKEFYQDYSGSITVKDSFCDRIDKTFQLVTTNNVENIYSIHNLSHFSSYLCEAEFPIIDKKPMRSAFDLYHQFSFRRRR
;
A
#
# COMPACT_ATOMS: atom_id res chain seq x y z
N MET A 1 21.07 58.90 -24.93
CA MET A 1 21.64 58.36 -23.67
C MET A 1 20.67 58.67 -22.53
N LYS A 2 19.82 57.70 -22.16
CA LYS A 2 18.91 57.72 -21.00
C LYS A 2 18.82 56.29 -20.48
N THR A 3 19.36 56.06 -19.30
CA THR A 3 19.29 54.82 -18.52
C THR A 3 17.92 54.71 -17.86
N MET A 4 17.14 53.66 -18.17
CA MET A 4 16.02 53.23 -17.34
C MET A 4 16.52 52.17 -16.35
N LYS A 5 16.36 52.49 -15.05
CA LYS A 5 16.44 51.52 -13.95
C LYS A 5 15.10 50.79 -13.87
N PHE A 6 15.12 49.46 -13.90
CA PHE A 6 13.99 48.64 -13.47
C PHE A 6 14.13 48.36 -11.98
N ASN A 7 13.21 48.88 -11.18
CA ASN A 7 12.97 48.40 -9.81
C ASN A 7 12.12 47.14 -9.91
N HIS A 8 12.64 46.03 -9.39
CA HIS A 8 11.87 44.83 -9.10
C HIS A 8 11.32 44.93 -7.68
N ASP A 9 10.06 45.31 -7.54
CA ASP A 9 9.27 45.04 -6.34
C ASP A 9 8.11 44.12 -6.75
N PHE A 10 8.39 42.82 -6.76
CA PHE A 10 7.35 41.80 -6.83
C PHE A 10 6.78 41.63 -5.42
N GLN A 11 5.75 42.41 -5.10
CA GLN A 11 4.94 42.17 -3.91
C GLN A 11 4.14 40.88 -4.13
N ILE A 12 4.64 39.77 -3.58
CA ILE A 12 3.86 38.55 -3.40
C ILE A 12 2.92 38.82 -2.23
N THR A 13 1.67 39.15 -2.56
CA THR A 13 0.55 39.12 -1.62
C THR A 13 0.33 37.66 -1.24
N VAL A 14 0.97 37.22 -0.15
CA VAL A 14 0.67 35.92 0.47
C VAL A 14 -0.74 36.03 1.04
N SER A 15 -1.72 35.52 0.27
CA SER A 15 -3.03 35.20 0.79
C SER A 15 -2.84 34.32 2.03
N LYS A 16 -3.23 34.84 3.19
CA LYS A 16 -3.45 34.05 4.41
C LYS A 16 -4.67 33.15 4.18
N HIS A 17 -4.53 32.15 3.32
CA HIS A 17 -5.21 30.90 3.54
C HIS A 17 -4.37 30.16 4.57
N THR A 18 -4.75 30.33 5.84
CA THR A 18 -4.60 29.30 6.85
C THR A 18 -5.28 28.06 6.31
N SER A 19 -4.54 27.28 5.51
CA SER A 19 -4.85 25.86 5.37
C SER A 19 -4.60 25.28 6.75
N THR A 20 -5.68 24.82 7.37
CA THR A 20 -5.59 23.72 8.33
C THR A 20 -4.90 22.58 7.60
N MET A 21 -3.56 22.55 7.66
CA MET A 21 -2.82 21.33 7.44
C MET A 21 -3.40 20.35 8.44
N ASN A 22 -4.15 19.38 7.93
CA ASN A 22 -4.67 18.26 8.71
C ASN A 22 -3.56 17.76 9.61
N ASN A 23 -3.80 17.81 10.91
CA ASN A 23 -2.97 17.18 11.92
C ASN A 23 -2.63 15.79 11.43
N LEU A 24 -1.33 15.54 11.22
CA LEU A 24 -0.79 14.21 11.02
C LEU A 24 -1.35 13.33 12.13
N HIS A 25 -2.23 12.42 11.73
CA HIS A 25 -3.16 11.68 12.57
C HIS A 25 -2.46 10.77 13.59
N PHE A 26 -2.01 11.34 14.70
CA PHE A 26 -1.49 10.62 15.87
C PHE A 26 -2.43 10.68 17.09
N ASP A 27 -3.63 11.25 16.91
CA ASP A 27 -4.54 11.62 18.01
C ASP A 27 -5.86 10.84 18.04
N GLN A 28 -6.02 9.78 17.23
CA GLN A 28 -7.26 8.97 17.27
C GLN A 28 -7.17 7.94 18.38
N SER A 29 -8.19 7.92 19.26
CA SER A 29 -8.29 6.88 20.28
C SER A 29 -8.53 5.52 19.59
N PRO A 30 -8.12 4.40 20.21
CA PRO A 30 -8.33 3.08 19.62
C PRO A 30 -9.81 2.80 19.31
N ASP A 31 -10.72 3.27 20.16
CA ASP A 31 -12.16 3.09 19.99
C ASP A 31 -12.67 3.79 18.72
N ASP A 32 -12.21 5.02 18.47
CA ASP A 32 -12.55 5.77 17.25
C ASP A 32 -12.09 5.02 15.98
N VAL A 33 -10.92 4.39 16.05
CA VAL A 33 -10.36 3.64 14.92
C VAL A 33 -11.16 2.36 14.64
N TRP A 34 -11.56 1.63 15.68
CA TRP A 34 -12.39 0.44 15.50
C TRP A 34 -13.80 0.80 15.00
N GLU A 35 -14.42 1.83 15.59
CA GLU A 35 -15.75 2.29 15.21
C GLU A 35 -15.80 2.76 13.76
N LEU A 36 -14.74 3.42 13.26
CA LEU A 36 -14.59 3.81 11.85
C LEU A 36 -14.84 2.65 10.86
N PHE A 37 -14.44 1.43 11.22
CA PHE A 37 -14.54 0.29 10.31
C PHE A 37 -15.67 -0.68 10.65
N TYR A 38 -16.06 -0.80 11.92
CA TYR A 38 -17.02 -1.80 12.37
C TYR A 38 -18.31 -1.24 12.97
N ASN A 39 -18.42 0.10 13.14
CA ASN A 39 -19.59 0.79 13.70
C ASN A 39 -20.00 0.26 15.08
N THR A 40 -19.05 -0.26 15.85
CA THR A 40 -19.21 -0.69 17.24
C THR A 40 -17.98 -0.23 18.02
N SER A 41 -17.97 -0.39 19.34
CA SER A 41 -16.72 -0.33 20.12
C SER A 41 -16.01 -1.68 20.08
N PRO A 42 -14.68 -1.74 20.27
CA PRO A 42 -13.96 -3.00 20.35
C PRO A 42 -14.31 -3.72 21.66
N ASN A 43 -14.52 -5.04 21.61
CA ASN A 43 -14.69 -5.86 22.81
C ASN A 43 -14.00 -7.23 22.64
N PRO A 44 -12.78 -7.41 23.17
CA PRO A 44 -12.16 -6.67 24.29
C PRO A 44 -11.35 -5.44 23.87
N GLU A 45 -10.71 -4.79 24.86
CA GLU A 45 -9.71 -3.74 24.63
C GLU A 45 -8.62 -4.17 23.64
N PRO A 46 -8.04 -3.22 22.88
CA PRO A 46 -6.98 -3.50 21.92
C PRO A 46 -5.74 -4.14 22.57
N ILE A 47 -5.18 -5.13 21.90
CA ILE A 47 -3.88 -5.71 22.24
C ILE A 47 -2.80 -4.74 21.75
N GLN A 48 -1.83 -4.42 22.61
CA GLN A 48 -0.73 -3.51 22.32
C GLN A 48 0.61 -4.10 22.77
N GLY A 49 1.70 -3.73 22.08
CA GLY A 49 3.07 -4.04 22.53
C GLY A 49 3.92 -4.77 21.49
N LYS A 50 5.02 -5.36 21.96
CA LYS A 50 6.04 -6.01 21.11
C LYS A 50 5.83 -7.53 21.08
N ASN A 51 5.79 -8.11 19.88
CA ASN A 51 5.66 -9.56 19.65
C ASN A 51 4.54 -10.19 20.49
N VAL A 52 3.42 -9.48 20.59
CA VAL A 52 2.29 -9.91 21.43
C VAL A 52 1.67 -11.20 20.88
N PRO A 53 1.22 -12.11 21.75
CA PRO A 53 0.46 -13.26 21.30
C PRO A 53 -0.86 -12.79 20.68
N ILE A 54 -1.20 -13.37 19.54
CA ILE A 54 -2.44 -13.05 18.85
C ILE A 54 -3.56 -13.93 19.40
N THR A 55 -4.53 -13.29 20.06
CA THR A 55 -5.71 -13.95 20.59
C THR A 55 -6.97 -13.24 20.09
N SER A 56 -7.98 -14.02 19.71
CA SER A 56 -9.32 -13.50 19.46
C SER A 56 -10.20 -13.74 20.69
N THR A 57 -10.99 -12.74 21.06
CA THR A 57 -12.00 -12.84 22.12
C THR A 57 -13.31 -12.30 21.54
N ASN A 58 -14.43 -12.98 21.80
CA ASN A 58 -15.75 -12.64 21.22
C ASN A 58 -15.80 -12.59 19.68
N ASN A 59 -14.91 -13.31 19.00
CA ASN A 59 -14.72 -13.22 17.54
C ASN A 59 -14.21 -11.86 17.05
N GLU A 60 -13.51 -11.12 17.90
CA GLU A 60 -12.88 -9.85 17.58
C GLU A 60 -11.40 -9.90 18.00
N CYS A 61 -10.55 -9.35 17.15
CA CYS A 61 -9.14 -9.18 17.46
C CYS A 61 -8.70 -7.81 16.94
N PHE A 62 -8.38 -6.92 17.88
CA PHE A 62 -7.91 -5.58 17.58
C PHE A 62 -6.47 -5.44 18.07
N LEU A 63 -5.54 -5.23 17.14
CA LEU A 63 -4.17 -4.88 17.44
C LEU A 63 -3.98 -3.39 17.23
N TYR A 64 -3.46 -2.68 18.24
CA TYR A 64 -3.22 -1.25 18.16
C TYR A 64 -1.81 -0.95 18.66
N ASN A 65 -1.03 -0.19 17.89
CA ASN A 65 0.33 0.21 18.28
C ASN A 65 1.24 -1.00 18.63
N CYS A 66 1.18 -2.04 17.79
CA CYS A 66 1.98 -3.25 17.96
C CYS A 66 3.24 -3.24 17.09
N ILE A 67 4.30 -3.88 17.59
CA ILE A 67 5.53 -4.07 16.81
C ILE A 67 5.89 -5.56 16.81
N PHE A 68 6.05 -6.13 15.64
CA PHE A 68 6.46 -7.51 15.42
C PHE A 68 7.85 -7.52 14.78
N ILE A 69 8.83 -8.12 15.45
CA ILE A 69 10.23 -8.10 15.02
C ILE A 69 10.77 -9.53 15.00
N THR A 70 11.40 -9.90 13.89
CA THR A 70 12.17 -11.15 13.76
C THR A 70 11.38 -12.41 14.12
N ILE A 71 10.08 -12.44 13.79
CA ILE A 71 9.28 -13.66 13.89
C ILE A 71 9.53 -14.45 12.61
N THR A 72 10.12 -15.66 12.70
CA THR A 72 10.62 -16.40 11.53
C THR A 72 10.01 -17.79 11.33
N THR A 73 9.25 -18.30 12.30
CA THR A 73 8.71 -19.66 12.27
C THR A 73 7.34 -19.71 11.59
N ASN A 74 6.43 -18.85 12.04
CA ASN A 74 5.10 -18.63 11.48
C ASN A 74 4.92 -17.13 11.17
N SER A 75 3.86 -16.80 10.45
CA SER A 75 3.40 -15.42 10.32
C SER A 75 3.18 -14.80 11.71
N ALA A 76 3.55 -13.53 11.89
CA ALA A 76 3.34 -12.80 13.14
C ALA A 76 1.86 -12.76 13.53
N ILE A 77 0.99 -12.60 12.53
CA ILE A 77 -0.45 -12.80 12.65
C ILE A 77 -0.82 -14.00 11.81
N TYR A 78 -1.46 -14.97 12.45
CA TYR A 78 -1.87 -16.21 11.81
C TYR A 78 -3.30 -16.57 12.20
N PHE A 79 -4.21 -16.50 11.23
CA PHE A 79 -5.61 -16.86 11.38
C PHE A 79 -6.02 -17.85 10.28
N THR A 80 -6.49 -19.04 10.68
CA THR A 80 -7.03 -20.08 9.78
C THR A 80 -8.46 -20.49 10.11
N ASN A 81 -8.96 -20.13 11.30
CA ASN A 81 -10.22 -20.64 11.84
C ASN A 81 -11.06 -19.49 12.42
N THR A 82 -12.38 -19.59 12.21
CA THR A 82 -13.48 -18.82 12.85
C THR A 82 -13.72 -17.36 12.41
N ARG A 83 -14.93 -16.86 12.73
CA ARG A 83 -15.58 -15.62 12.26
C ARG A 83 -14.97 -14.35 12.86
N ASN A 84 -13.64 -14.26 12.89
CA ASN A 84 -12.94 -13.19 13.59
C ASN A 84 -12.90 -11.89 12.79
N LYS A 85 -13.57 -10.84 13.27
CA LYS A 85 -13.30 -9.49 12.78
C LYS A 85 -11.89 -9.10 13.24
N PHE A 86 -11.05 -8.73 12.31
CA PHE A 86 -9.66 -8.41 12.58
C PHE A 86 -9.32 -7.00 12.11
N LEU A 87 -8.77 -6.20 13.01
CA LEU A 87 -8.18 -4.91 12.69
C LEU A 87 -6.80 -4.84 13.30
N ASN A 88 -5.81 -4.49 12.49
CA ASN A 88 -4.54 -4.00 13.00
C ASN A 88 -4.35 -2.55 12.60
N SER A 89 -4.01 -1.72 13.58
CA SER A 89 -3.80 -0.28 13.42
C SER A 89 -2.48 0.15 14.04
N TYR A 90 -1.73 1.02 13.35
CA TYR A 90 -0.41 1.48 13.78
C TYR A 90 0.53 0.31 14.12
N CYS A 91 0.51 -0.73 13.29
CA CYS A 91 1.28 -1.93 13.53
C CYS A 91 2.49 -2.00 12.60
N SER A 92 3.65 -2.37 13.13
CA SER A 92 4.89 -2.53 12.35
C SER A 92 5.39 -3.96 12.36
N PHE A 93 5.84 -4.46 11.20
CA PHE A 93 6.39 -5.79 11.00
C PHE A 93 7.79 -5.65 10.41
N THR A 94 8.82 -6.07 11.16
CA THR A 94 10.22 -5.83 10.83
C THR A 94 10.97 -7.17 10.78
N ASN A 95 11.50 -7.50 9.61
CA ASN A 95 12.22 -8.76 9.37
C ASN A 95 11.39 -10.01 9.74
N CYS A 96 10.08 -9.97 9.53
CA CYS A 96 9.20 -11.12 9.78
C CYS A 96 9.23 -12.09 8.58
N SER A 97 9.28 -13.39 8.84
CA SER A 97 9.17 -14.41 7.82
C SER A 97 8.38 -15.62 8.26
N SER A 98 7.80 -16.34 7.30
CA SER A 98 7.06 -17.57 7.55
C SER A 98 7.41 -18.66 6.55
N ASN A 99 7.31 -19.92 6.98
CA ASN A 99 7.36 -21.09 6.09
C ASN A 99 5.99 -21.41 5.44
N THR A 100 4.95 -20.65 5.79
CA THR A 100 3.63 -20.64 5.13
C THR A 100 3.46 -19.37 4.31
N ASN A 101 2.36 -19.26 3.56
CA ASN A 101 1.99 -17.99 2.91
C ASN A 101 1.87 -16.88 3.97
N GLY A 102 2.01 -15.62 3.56
CA GLY A 102 1.93 -14.49 4.48
C GLY A 102 3.15 -14.39 5.39
N GLY A 103 4.21 -13.68 4.98
CA GLY A 103 5.42 -13.57 5.80
C GLY A 103 5.18 -12.88 7.14
N SER A 104 4.31 -11.87 7.18
CA SER A 104 3.89 -11.16 8.40
C SER A 104 2.46 -11.49 8.80
N ILE A 105 1.54 -11.50 7.84
CA ILE A 105 0.12 -11.75 8.07
C ILE A 105 -0.34 -12.89 7.18
N TYR A 106 -0.85 -13.93 7.80
CA TYR A 106 -1.64 -14.96 7.14
C TYR A 106 -3.06 -14.90 7.69
N PHE A 107 -4.02 -14.55 6.84
CA PHE A 107 -5.43 -14.46 7.21
C PHE A 107 -6.27 -15.26 6.22
N ASN A 108 -6.67 -16.47 6.62
CA ASN A 108 -7.60 -17.31 5.88
C ASN A 108 -8.82 -17.57 6.78
N CYS A 109 -9.83 -16.71 6.70
CA CYS A 109 -10.97 -16.71 7.63
C CYS A 109 -12.28 -16.27 6.97
N SER A 110 -13.41 -16.69 7.56
CA SER A 110 -14.77 -16.38 7.10
C SER A 110 -15.34 -15.06 7.60
N SER A 111 -14.47 -14.07 7.86
CA SER A 111 -14.84 -12.77 8.41
C SER A 111 -14.03 -11.64 7.78
N SER A 112 -14.16 -10.44 8.34
CA SER A 112 -13.58 -9.20 7.82
C SER A 112 -12.20 -8.93 8.39
N ILE A 113 -11.31 -8.40 7.57
CA ILE A 113 -9.98 -7.90 7.92
C ILE A 113 -9.79 -6.48 7.43
N VAL A 114 -9.23 -5.65 8.30
CA VAL A 114 -8.77 -4.30 7.98
C VAL A 114 -7.32 -4.16 8.42
N GLN A 115 -6.45 -3.86 7.47
CA GLN A 115 -5.07 -3.47 7.70
C GLN A 115 -4.98 -1.95 7.57
N TYR A 116 -4.89 -1.25 8.69
CA TYR A 116 -4.86 0.20 8.73
C TYR A 116 -3.53 0.70 9.27
N ARG A 117 -2.86 1.65 8.61
CA ARG A 117 -1.56 2.19 9.10
C ARG A 117 -0.58 1.08 9.47
N THR A 118 -0.44 0.11 8.57
CA THR A 118 0.43 -1.05 8.73
C THR A 118 1.75 -0.81 8.01
N CYS A 119 2.86 -1.04 8.70
CA CYS A 119 4.21 -0.96 8.15
C CYS A 119 4.80 -2.36 7.99
N GLY A 120 5.25 -2.71 6.78
CA GLY A 120 6.03 -3.91 6.52
C GLY A 120 7.45 -3.56 6.09
N TYR A 121 8.45 -4.06 6.80
CA TYR A 121 9.87 -3.91 6.47
C TYR A 121 10.56 -5.26 6.39
N LYS A 122 11.13 -5.57 5.21
CA LYS A 122 11.86 -6.83 4.98
C LYS A 122 11.06 -8.07 5.36
N SER A 123 9.73 -8.00 5.23
CA SER A 123 8.86 -9.15 5.41
C SER A 123 9.00 -10.10 4.23
N LYS A 124 9.07 -11.42 4.47
CA LYS A 124 9.12 -12.40 3.38
C LYS A 124 8.41 -13.70 3.74
N THR A 125 7.73 -14.31 2.77
CA THR A 125 7.35 -15.72 2.85
C THR A 125 8.43 -16.61 2.22
N ASN A 126 8.63 -17.80 2.79
CA ASN A 126 9.37 -18.91 2.17
C ASN A 126 8.42 -19.89 1.45
N SER A 127 7.10 -19.68 1.55
CA SER A 127 6.04 -20.42 0.85
C SER A 127 5.76 -19.80 -0.52
N GLN A 128 4.56 -19.96 -1.07
CA GLN A 128 4.22 -19.53 -2.42
C GLN A 128 3.90 -18.04 -2.54
N GLU A 129 3.11 -17.47 -1.60
CA GLU A 129 2.49 -16.16 -1.83
C GLU A 129 2.38 -15.28 -0.59
N GLY A 130 2.36 -13.96 -0.80
CA GLY A 130 2.15 -12.94 0.24
C GLY A 130 3.38 -12.72 1.11
N HIS A 131 4.38 -12.00 0.60
CA HIS A 131 5.60 -11.73 1.36
C HIS A 131 5.34 -10.94 2.65
N HIS A 132 4.44 -9.97 2.62
CA HIS A 132 3.93 -9.32 3.83
C HIS A 132 2.60 -9.95 4.25
N SER A 133 1.54 -9.75 3.46
CA SER A 133 0.19 -10.24 3.77
C SER A 133 -0.31 -11.23 2.73
N TYR A 134 -0.82 -12.36 3.21
CA TYR A 134 -1.69 -13.27 2.47
C TYR A 134 -3.06 -13.22 3.13
N VAL A 135 -4.05 -12.70 2.40
CA VAL A 135 -5.43 -12.57 2.88
C VAL A 135 -6.36 -13.28 1.92
N GLU A 136 -7.03 -14.32 2.40
CA GLU A 136 -8.02 -15.09 1.66
C GLU A 136 -9.31 -15.17 2.47
N LEU A 137 -10.38 -14.57 1.95
CA LEU A 137 -11.69 -14.63 2.56
C LEU A 137 -12.55 -15.74 1.94
N VAL A 138 -13.79 -15.89 2.42
CA VAL A 138 -14.72 -16.82 1.79
C VAL A 138 -15.20 -16.26 0.45
N TYR A 139 -15.25 -17.11 -0.56
CA TYR A 139 -15.78 -16.81 -1.89
C TYR A 139 -17.18 -16.18 -1.81
N ASN A 140 -17.43 -15.14 -2.61
CA ASN A 140 -18.68 -14.36 -2.64
C ASN A 140 -19.09 -13.73 -1.29
N SER A 141 -18.17 -13.57 -0.35
CA SER A 141 -18.47 -12.86 0.91
C SER A 141 -18.43 -11.34 0.72
N ASN A 142 -19.34 -10.63 1.38
CA ASN A 142 -19.32 -9.16 1.47
C ASN A 142 -18.43 -8.67 2.63
N ASN A 143 -17.52 -9.52 3.12
CA ASN A 143 -16.63 -9.19 4.22
C ASN A 143 -15.62 -8.13 3.77
N LYS A 144 -15.21 -7.27 4.70
CA LYS A 144 -14.19 -6.25 4.42
C LYS A 144 -12.83 -6.93 4.22
N ASN A 145 -12.13 -6.55 3.16
CA ASN A 145 -10.74 -6.91 2.90
C ASN A 145 -9.97 -5.63 2.57
N TYR A 146 -9.71 -4.82 3.60
CA TYR A 146 -9.25 -3.44 3.43
C TYR A 146 -7.77 -3.30 3.77
N LEU A 147 -7.07 -2.52 2.95
CA LEU A 147 -5.66 -2.17 3.15
C LEU A 147 -5.44 -0.67 2.99
N TYR A 148 -5.42 0.06 4.10
CA TYR A 148 -5.46 1.52 4.14
C TYR A 148 -4.22 2.13 4.78
N GLU A 149 -3.76 3.25 4.24
CA GLU A 149 -2.73 4.13 4.82
C GLU A 149 -1.45 3.38 5.24
N SER A 150 -1.07 2.35 4.49
CA SER A 150 -0.04 1.38 4.87
C SER A 150 1.19 1.48 3.97
N SER A 151 2.37 1.10 4.46
CA SER A 151 3.58 1.11 3.65
C SER A 151 4.42 -0.15 3.78
N PHE A 152 4.97 -0.58 2.65
CA PHE A 152 5.74 -1.81 2.51
C PHE A 152 7.07 -1.47 1.84
N TYR A 153 8.18 -1.80 2.51
CA TYR A 153 9.52 -1.45 2.08
C TYR A 153 10.45 -2.65 2.15
N LEU A 154 11.17 -2.93 1.06
CA LEU A 154 12.10 -4.06 0.93
C LEU A 154 11.48 -5.42 1.27
N CYS A 155 10.17 -5.58 1.10
CA CYS A 155 9.51 -6.84 1.34
C CYS A 155 9.75 -7.80 0.15
N GLY A 156 9.90 -9.07 0.49
CA GLY A 156 9.88 -10.16 -0.46
C GLY A 156 11.20 -10.51 -1.14
N ASN A 157 11.07 -11.30 -2.19
CA ASN A 157 12.16 -11.80 -3.04
C ASN A 157 11.56 -12.28 -4.37
N LEU A 158 12.38 -12.45 -5.39
CA LEU A 158 11.88 -12.79 -6.72
C LEU A 158 11.37 -14.23 -6.88
N GLU A 159 11.55 -15.11 -5.89
CA GLU A 159 11.16 -16.52 -6.02
C GLU A 159 9.68 -16.75 -5.77
N LYS A 160 9.06 -15.95 -4.90
CA LYS A 160 7.67 -16.15 -4.43
C LYS A 160 6.78 -14.99 -4.86
N ARG A 161 5.46 -15.17 -4.83
CA ARG A 161 4.52 -14.21 -5.41
C ARG A 161 3.99 -13.23 -4.37
N ALA A 162 3.61 -12.06 -4.86
CA ALA A 162 2.90 -10.97 -4.22
C ALA A 162 3.56 -10.38 -2.98
N THR A 163 3.70 -9.05 -2.92
CA THR A 163 4.01 -8.38 -1.65
C THR A 163 2.82 -8.48 -0.70
N ASN A 164 1.65 -8.05 -1.17
CA ASN A 164 0.36 -8.20 -0.50
C ASN A 164 -0.59 -8.88 -1.47
N LEU A 165 -1.24 -9.96 -1.00
CA LEU A 165 -2.27 -10.68 -1.71
C LEU A 165 -3.59 -10.52 -0.98
N LEU A 166 -4.60 -9.97 -1.67
CA LEU A 166 -5.96 -9.85 -1.17
C LEU A 166 -6.89 -10.64 -2.10
N TRP A 167 -7.48 -11.69 -1.56
CA TRP A 167 -8.34 -12.63 -2.27
C TRP A 167 -9.73 -12.64 -1.65
N TYR A 168 -10.75 -12.45 -2.49
CA TYR A 168 -12.16 -12.41 -2.13
C TYR A 168 -12.54 -11.26 -1.18
N GLY A 169 -13.86 -11.09 -0.98
CA GLY A 169 -14.41 -10.02 -0.16
C GLY A 169 -14.67 -8.73 -0.91
N ASN A 170 -15.01 -7.70 -0.15
CA ASN A 170 -14.98 -6.31 -0.58
C ASN A 170 -13.55 -5.80 -0.42
N ILE A 171 -12.79 -5.86 -1.52
CA ILE A 171 -11.38 -5.44 -1.55
C ILE A 171 -11.30 -3.93 -1.77
N GLU A 172 -10.69 -3.22 -0.83
CA GLU A 172 -10.42 -1.78 -0.97
C GLU A 172 -8.98 -1.47 -0.54
N VAL A 173 -8.27 -0.71 -1.38
CA VAL A 173 -6.89 -0.30 -1.16
C VAL A 173 -6.81 1.21 -1.27
N LYS A 174 -6.27 1.86 -0.24
CA LYS A 174 -6.29 3.32 -0.16
C LYS A 174 -5.04 3.86 0.50
N SER A 175 -4.42 4.88 -0.09
CA SER A 175 -3.32 5.60 0.56
C SER A 175 -2.10 4.71 0.88
N ILE A 176 -1.80 3.70 0.06
CA ILE A 176 -0.67 2.79 0.33
C ILE A 176 0.61 3.19 -0.41
N ASN A 177 1.76 2.78 0.12
CA ASN A 177 3.04 2.88 -0.56
C ASN A 177 3.79 1.54 -0.52
N THR A 178 3.94 0.89 -1.68
CA THR A 178 4.80 -0.29 -1.84
C THR A 178 6.06 0.13 -2.58
N SER A 179 7.23 0.00 -1.94
CA SER A 179 8.48 0.48 -2.53
C SER A 179 9.66 -0.46 -2.32
N PHE A 180 10.47 -0.62 -3.38
CA PHE A 180 11.65 -1.51 -3.37
C PHE A 180 11.34 -2.97 -2.98
N CYS A 181 10.08 -3.39 -3.11
CA CYS A 181 9.68 -4.77 -2.87
C CYS A 181 10.01 -5.65 -4.08
N GLU A 182 10.24 -6.93 -3.81
CA GLU A 182 10.49 -7.94 -4.82
C GLU A 182 9.48 -9.08 -4.71
N ALA A 183 9.00 -9.57 -5.85
CA ALA A 183 8.17 -10.77 -5.94
C ALA A 183 8.34 -11.42 -7.32
N GLY A 184 8.15 -12.71 -7.47
CA GLY A 184 8.06 -13.36 -8.78
C GLY A 184 6.93 -12.76 -9.64
N SER A 185 5.79 -12.43 -9.02
CA SER A 185 4.66 -11.72 -9.63
C SER A 185 3.97 -10.84 -8.58
N GLY A 186 3.31 -9.75 -8.96
CA GLY A 186 2.55 -8.90 -8.03
C GLY A 186 3.41 -8.15 -6.98
N SER A 187 4.62 -7.70 -7.36
CA SER A 187 5.55 -7.01 -6.43
C SER A 187 4.98 -5.71 -5.88
N GLY A 188 4.08 -5.04 -6.61
CA GLY A 188 3.32 -3.90 -6.12
C GLY A 188 2.13 -4.35 -5.26
N ILE A 189 1.23 -5.12 -5.87
CA ILE A 189 0.06 -5.72 -5.20
C ILE A 189 -0.54 -6.81 -6.09
N TYR A 190 -1.21 -7.78 -5.47
CA TYR A 190 -2.04 -8.77 -6.14
C TYR A 190 -3.46 -8.77 -5.56
N LEU A 191 -4.46 -8.46 -6.39
CA LEU A 191 -5.88 -8.49 -6.05
C LEU A 191 -6.60 -9.52 -6.92
N THR A 192 -7.46 -10.35 -6.33
CA THR A 192 -8.17 -11.38 -7.10
C THR A 192 -9.56 -11.70 -6.57
N VAL A 193 -10.49 -11.87 -7.50
CA VAL A 193 -11.90 -12.25 -7.29
C VAL A 193 -12.66 -11.40 -6.24
N PRO A 194 -12.68 -10.05 -6.33
CA PRO A 194 -13.50 -9.24 -5.44
C PRO A 194 -15.00 -9.50 -5.67
N THR A 195 -15.81 -9.38 -4.62
CA THR A 195 -17.27 -9.58 -4.69
C THR A 195 -18.01 -8.37 -5.26
N SER A 196 -17.37 -7.20 -5.22
CA SER A 196 -17.90 -5.94 -5.75
C SER A 196 -16.77 -5.15 -6.43
N LEU A 197 -17.06 -3.92 -6.89
CA LEU A 197 -16.04 -3.04 -7.45
C LEU A 197 -14.91 -2.83 -6.42
N SER A 198 -13.69 -3.20 -6.79
CA SER A 198 -12.51 -3.01 -5.95
C SER A 198 -11.80 -1.71 -6.31
N ASN A 199 -11.64 -0.82 -5.34
CA ASN A 199 -11.00 0.47 -5.54
C ASN A 199 -9.56 0.46 -5.04
N VAL A 200 -8.65 0.99 -5.84
CA VAL A 200 -7.27 1.30 -5.48
C VAL A 200 -7.09 2.81 -5.66
N THR A 201 -6.98 3.54 -4.56
CA THR A 201 -6.95 5.01 -4.61
C THR A 201 -5.76 5.60 -3.89
N TYR A 202 -5.25 6.72 -4.40
CA TYR A 202 -4.16 7.47 -3.76
C TYR A 202 -3.01 6.53 -3.39
N SER A 203 -2.53 5.68 -4.29
CA SER A 203 -1.54 4.65 -3.92
C SER A 203 -0.30 4.72 -4.79
N SER A 204 0.86 4.43 -4.20
CA SER A 204 2.15 4.48 -4.88
C SER A 204 2.82 3.09 -4.89
N PHE A 205 3.26 2.69 -6.08
CA PHE A 205 4.00 1.45 -6.35
C PHE A 205 5.31 1.82 -7.03
N CYS A 206 6.39 1.88 -6.27
CA CYS A 206 7.61 2.58 -6.67
C CYS A 206 8.87 1.71 -6.56
N ASN A 207 9.70 1.66 -7.61
CA ASN A 207 10.97 0.93 -7.60
C ASN A 207 10.82 -0.57 -7.23
N THR A 208 9.64 -1.17 -7.43
CA THR A 208 9.45 -2.60 -7.16
C THR A 208 9.96 -3.43 -8.33
N THR A 209 10.40 -4.65 -8.06
CA THR A 209 10.93 -5.56 -9.08
C THR A 209 10.18 -6.86 -9.09
N SER A 210 9.88 -7.36 -10.29
CA SER A 210 9.21 -8.64 -10.50
C SER A 210 9.81 -9.43 -11.65
N TYR A 211 9.62 -10.75 -11.68
CA TYR A 211 9.90 -11.51 -12.91
C TYR A 211 8.80 -11.27 -13.94
N TYR A 212 7.56 -11.26 -13.48
CA TYR A 212 6.39 -11.43 -14.31
C TYR A 212 5.53 -10.16 -14.43
N LYS A 213 4.93 -9.71 -13.33
CA LYS A 213 3.92 -8.63 -13.27
C LYS A 213 4.20 -7.75 -12.07
N ILE A 214 3.96 -6.44 -12.16
CA ILE A 214 4.09 -5.52 -11.00
C ILE A 214 2.76 -5.43 -10.25
N LEU A 215 1.70 -5.06 -10.98
CA LEU A 215 0.34 -5.03 -10.49
C LEU A 215 -0.44 -6.16 -11.16
N GLU A 216 -1.01 -7.05 -10.36
CA GLU A 216 -1.73 -8.23 -10.82
C GLU A 216 -3.17 -8.17 -10.34
N LEU A 217 -4.12 -8.25 -11.30
CA LEU A 217 -5.55 -8.16 -11.06
C LEU A 217 -6.25 -9.31 -11.79
N ASP A 218 -6.96 -10.15 -11.05
CA ASP A 218 -7.61 -11.33 -11.63
C ASP A 218 -9.11 -11.40 -11.32
N TRP A 219 -9.90 -11.79 -12.32
CA TRP A 219 -11.33 -12.11 -12.26
C TRP A 219 -12.20 -11.12 -11.47
N GLY A 220 -12.13 -9.83 -11.78
CA GLY A 220 -12.87 -8.80 -11.05
C GLY A 220 -13.11 -7.50 -11.79
N ASN A 221 -13.82 -6.60 -11.11
CA ASN A 221 -13.98 -5.22 -11.54
C ASN A 221 -13.13 -4.32 -10.65
N TYR A 222 -12.26 -3.51 -11.26
CA TYR A 222 -11.29 -2.70 -10.54
C TYR A 222 -11.32 -1.24 -11.00
N SER A 223 -11.15 -0.31 -10.06
CA SER A 223 -10.93 1.10 -10.33
C SER A 223 -9.64 1.56 -9.67
N PHE A 224 -8.75 2.15 -10.46
CA PHE A 224 -7.52 2.79 -10.00
C PHE A 224 -7.67 4.30 -10.18
N ASN A 225 -7.49 5.07 -9.11
CA ASN A 225 -7.63 6.52 -9.17
C ASN A 225 -6.54 7.23 -8.36
N PHE A 226 -5.94 8.28 -8.92
CA PHE A 226 -4.88 9.06 -8.25
C PHE A 226 -3.70 8.19 -7.78
N CYS A 227 -3.25 7.23 -8.59
CA CYS A 227 -2.17 6.32 -8.25
C CYS A 227 -0.87 6.62 -9.01
N ASN A 228 0.26 6.26 -8.41
CA ASN A 228 1.59 6.35 -8.98
C ASN A 228 2.18 4.94 -9.17
N VAL A 229 2.61 4.60 -10.37
CA VAL A 229 3.31 3.35 -10.71
C VAL A 229 4.63 3.74 -11.35
N LEU A 230 5.67 3.84 -10.53
CA LEU A 230 6.90 4.55 -10.88
C LEU A 230 8.13 3.66 -10.83
N ASN A 231 8.96 3.73 -11.88
CA ASN A 231 10.30 3.14 -11.91
C ASN A 231 10.34 1.64 -11.57
N ASN A 232 9.26 0.90 -11.85
CA ASN A 232 9.22 -0.51 -11.57
C ASN A 232 9.94 -1.30 -12.66
N LYS A 233 10.37 -2.53 -12.35
CA LYS A 233 11.06 -3.40 -13.30
C LYS A 233 10.46 -4.78 -13.34
N HIS A 234 9.98 -5.23 -14.50
CA HIS A 234 9.64 -6.63 -14.75
C HIS A 234 10.71 -7.27 -15.65
N LYS A 235 11.27 -8.43 -15.24
CA LYS A 235 12.54 -8.93 -15.81
C LYS A 235 12.39 -9.86 -17.02
N GLU A 236 11.44 -10.79 -17.01
CA GLU A 236 11.48 -11.96 -17.90
C GLU A 236 10.23 -12.15 -18.77
N SER A 237 9.13 -11.47 -18.43
CA SER A 237 7.85 -11.74 -19.05
C SER A 237 7.44 -10.76 -20.15
N ASN A 238 6.72 -11.31 -21.14
CA ASN A 238 6.01 -10.56 -22.17
C ASN A 238 4.68 -9.96 -21.65
N TRP A 239 4.32 -10.25 -20.39
CA TRP A 239 3.17 -9.66 -19.69
C TRP A 239 3.37 -8.16 -19.39
N GLY A 240 2.45 -7.58 -18.62
CA GLY A 240 2.40 -6.15 -18.34
C GLY A 240 3.04 -5.72 -17.02
N THR A 241 3.52 -4.48 -16.95
CA THR A 241 3.65 -3.74 -15.67
C THR A 241 2.31 -3.83 -14.92
N PHE A 242 1.22 -3.51 -15.60
CA PHE A 242 -0.15 -3.67 -15.17
C PHE A 242 -0.80 -4.84 -15.91
N TYR A 243 -1.15 -5.90 -15.20
CA TYR A 243 -1.78 -7.09 -15.75
C TYR A 243 -3.20 -7.25 -15.22
N ALA A 244 -4.15 -7.49 -16.13
CA ALA A 244 -5.55 -7.75 -15.83
C ALA A 244 -6.01 -9.04 -16.53
N GLY A 245 -6.17 -10.14 -15.78
CA GLY A 245 -6.70 -11.40 -16.28
C GLY A 245 -8.19 -11.52 -15.99
N GLY A 246 -9.03 -11.76 -17.00
CA GLY A 246 -10.46 -12.00 -16.75
C GLY A 246 -11.21 -10.79 -16.15
N SER A 247 -10.64 -9.58 -16.26
CA SER A 247 -11.02 -8.42 -15.43
C SER A 247 -11.42 -7.19 -16.25
N THR A 248 -12.33 -6.38 -15.70
CA THR A 248 -12.67 -5.06 -16.24
C THR A 248 -12.08 -3.98 -15.34
N VAL A 249 -11.24 -3.13 -15.91
CA VAL A 249 -10.43 -2.16 -15.17
C VAL A 249 -10.66 -0.75 -15.72
N LEU A 250 -10.91 0.19 -14.82
CA LEU A 250 -10.87 1.62 -15.09
C LEU A 250 -9.69 2.26 -14.35
N ILE A 251 -8.82 2.93 -15.08
CA ILE A 251 -7.66 3.65 -14.55
C ILE A 251 -7.83 5.13 -14.89
N GLU A 252 -7.91 5.99 -13.87
CA GLU A 252 -8.18 7.41 -14.03
C GLU A 252 -7.19 8.24 -13.20
N ASN A 253 -6.71 9.37 -13.73
CA ASN A 253 -5.80 10.26 -12.99
C ASN A 253 -4.61 9.51 -12.38
N CYS A 254 -3.95 8.64 -13.15
CA CYS A 254 -2.82 7.85 -12.66
C CYS A 254 -1.55 8.16 -13.44
N SER A 255 -0.41 7.84 -12.84
CA SER A 255 0.92 8.04 -13.43
C SER A 255 1.66 6.71 -13.56
N PHE A 256 2.02 6.33 -14.78
CA PHE A 256 2.78 5.13 -15.13
C PHE A 256 4.09 5.55 -15.81
N LEU A 257 5.14 5.74 -15.03
CA LEU A 257 6.34 6.44 -15.50
C LEU A 257 7.63 5.71 -15.09
N GLY A 258 8.59 5.63 -16.00
CA GLY A 258 9.90 5.01 -15.77
C GLY A 258 9.85 3.49 -15.61
N ASN A 259 8.71 2.84 -15.87
CA ASN A 259 8.58 1.40 -15.75
C ASN A 259 9.36 0.70 -16.87
N THR A 260 10.16 -0.30 -16.54
CA THR A 260 11.03 -1.01 -17.49
C THR A 260 10.74 -2.50 -17.53
N GLY A 261 10.90 -3.10 -18.71
CA GLY A 261 10.80 -4.55 -18.91
C GLY A 261 10.50 -4.91 -20.35
N PRO A 262 10.65 -6.19 -20.72
CA PRO A 262 10.58 -6.64 -22.12
C PRO A 262 9.14 -6.66 -22.67
N GLY A 263 8.13 -6.77 -21.80
CA GLY A 263 6.72 -6.87 -22.18
C GLY A 263 5.97 -5.53 -22.32
N LYS A 264 4.73 -5.54 -21.88
CA LYS A 264 3.75 -4.46 -22.06
C LYS A 264 3.70 -3.54 -20.84
N GLU A 265 3.13 -2.35 -21.01
CA GLU A 265 2.74 -1.52 -19.86
C GLU A 265 1.38 -1.98 -19.34
N PHE A 266 0.40 -2.11 -20.24
CA PHE A 266 -0.92 -2.65 -19.95
C PHE A 266 -1.15 -3.95 -20.70
N TYR A 267 -1.41 -5.03 -19.97
CA TYR A 267 -1.66 -6.35 -20.52
C TYR A 267 -3.01 -6.86 -20.03
N GLN A 268 -3.98 -6.92 -20.93
CA GLN A 268 -5.24 -7.59 -20.66
C GLN A 268 -5.14 -9.04 -21.17
N ASP A 269 -5.57 -10.01 -20.35
CA ASP A 269 -5.70 -11.41 -20.73
C ASP A 269 -7.12 -11.94 -20.48
N TYR A 270 -7.51 -12.96 -21.24
CA TYR A 270 -8.87 -13.53 -21.24
C TYR A 270 -9.98 -12.53 -21.56
N SER A 271 -11.19 -12.75 -21.05
CA SER A 271 -12.31 -11.82 -21.16
C SER A 271 -12.09 -10.57 -20.29
N GLY A 272 -12.58 -9.41 -20.72
CA GLY A 272 -12.51 -8.17 -19.93
C GLY A 272 -11.88 -7.02 -20.72
N SER A 273 -11.52 -5.94 -20.03
CA SER A 273 -10.94 -4.75 -20.68
C SER A 273 -10.16 -3.90 -19.69
N ILE A 274 -9.22 -3.10 -20.20
CA ILE A 274 -8.58 -2.02 -19.46
C ILE A 274 -8.93 -0.71 -20.15
N THR A 275 -9.46 0.26 -19.40
CA THR A 275 -9.68 1.62 -19.87
C THR A 275 -8.81 2.56 -19.06
N VAL A 276 -7.94 3.32 -19.74
CA VAL A 276 -7.04 4.31 -19.13
C VAL A 276 -7.50 5.70 -19.56
N LYS A 277 -7.78 6.58 -18.59
CA LYS A 277 -8.22 7.96 -18.86
C LYS A 277 -7.48 8.99 -18.05
N ASP A 278 -7.31 10.19 -18.61
CA ASP A 278 -6.82 11.37 -17.91
C ASP A 278 -5.54 11.08 -17.10
N SER A 279 -4.62 10.33 -17.71
CA SER A 279 -3.48 9.69 -17.03
C SER A 279 -2.18 10.00 -17.77
N PHE A 280 -1.06 9.77 -17.09
CA PHE A 280 0.28 9.94 -17.64
C PHE A 280 0.93 8.58 -17.83
N CYS A 281 1.44 8.28 -19.03
CA CYS A 281 2.06 7.00 -19.32
C CYS A 281 3.17 7.13 -20.37
N ASP A 282 4.39 6.74 -20.01
CA ASP A 282 5.55 6.85 -20.90
C ASP A 282 5.63 5.74 -21.96
N ARG A 283 5.00 4.60 -21.68
CA ARG A 283 4.96 3.39 -22.53
C ARG A 283 3.55 3.07 -23.04
N ILE A 284 2.74 4.09 -23.31
CA ILE A 284 1.34 3.93 -23.70
C ILE A 284 1.14 3.18 -25.02
N ASP A 285 2.17 3.13 -25.87
CA ASP A 285 2.23 2.36 -27.11
C ASP A 285 2.38 0.84 -26.88
N LYS A 286 2.70 0.42 -25.65
CA LYS A 286 2.94 -0.98 -25.30
C LYS A 286 1.74 -1.60 -24.60
N THR A 287 0.67 -1.83 -25.35
CA THR A 287 -0.54 -2.52 -24.87
C THR A 287 -0.71 -3.91 -25.49
N PHE A 288 -1.57 -4.73 -24.90
CA PHE A 288 -2.00 -6.02 -25.44
C PHE A 288 -3.49 -6.27 -25.18
N GLN A 289 -4.19 -6.78 -26.20
CA GLN A 289 -5.63 -7.01 -26.25
C GLN A 289 -6.47 -5.74 -25.97
N LEU A 290 -7.58 -5.88 -25.24
CA LEU A 290 -8.63 -4.86 -25.14
C LEU A 290 -8.24 -3.77 -24.14
N VAL A 291 -7.32 -2.90 -24.58
CA VAL A 291 -6.89 -1.71 -23.85
C VAL A 291 -7.34 -0.46 -24.60
N THR A 292 -8.14 0.37 -23.95
CA THR A 292 -8.60 1.66 -24.48
C THR A 292 -7.95 2.81 -23.72
N THR A 293 -7.51 3.83 -24.44
CA THR A 293 -6.85 5.01 -23.86
C THR A 293 -7.60 6.26 -24.27
N ASN A 294 -7.90 7.16 -23.34
CA ASN A 294 -8.54 8.44 -23.61
C ASN A 294 -7.82 9.55 -22.84
N ASN A 295 -7.35 10.60 -23.52
CA ASN A 295 -6.62 11.69 -22.86
C ASN A 295 -5.43 11.18 -21.99
N VAL A 296 -4.63 10.27 -22.56
CA VAL A 296 -3.43 9.76 -21.90
C VAL A 296 -2.22 10.45 -22.52
N GLU A 297 -1.45 11.13 -21.68
CA GLU A 297 -0.32 11.93 -22.12
C GLU A 297 1.01 11.25 -21.78
N ASN A 298 1.98 11.37 -22.69
CA ASN A 298 3.37 10.98 -22.43
C ASN A 298 4.17 12.20 -21.92
N ILE A 299 3.63 12.86 -20.90
CA ILE A 299 4.33 13.94 -20.19
C ILE A 299 4.51 13.54 -18.74
N TYR A 300 5.56 14.09 -18.12
CA TYR A 300 5.91 13.75 -16.75
C TYR A 300 5.06 14.57 -15.77
N SER A 301 4.07 13.92 -15.17
CA SER A 301 3.34 14.43 -14.03
C SER A 301 3.26 13.32 -13.00
N ILE A 302 3.67 13.61 -11.77
CA ILE A 302 3.59 12.68 -10.64
C ILE A 302 2.63 13.30 -9.65
N HIS A 303 1.69 12.48 -9.15
CA HIS A 303 0.82 12.94 -8.09
C HIS A 303 1.64 13.18 -6.82
N ASN A 304 1.61 14.41 -6.31
CA ASN A 304 2.15 14.78 -5.01
C ASN A 304 1.23 14.21 -3.92
N LEU A 305 1.37 12.93 -3.66
CA LEU A 305 0.61 12.25 -2.65
C LEU A 305 1.37 12.36 -1.32
N SER A 306 0.72 12.90 -0.29
CA SER A 306 1.24 12.95 1.07
C SER A 306 1.15 11.55 1.70
N HIS A 307 1.87 10.58 1.15
CA HIS A 307 1.91 9.26 1.75
C HIS A 307 2.76 9.26 3.02
N PHE A 308 2.41 8.34 3.93
CA PHE A 308 3.28 7.94 5.02
C PHE A 308 4.69 7.74 4.47
N SER A 309 5.64 8.54 4.96
CA SER A 309 7.04 8.39 4.58
C SER A 309 7.46 6.96 4.94
N SER A 310 8.00 6.20 3.99
CA SER A 310 8.57 4.87 4.27
C SER A 310 9.70 4.95 5.30
N TYR A 311 10.30 6.14 5.48
CA TYR A 311 11.21 6.46 6.58
C TYR A 311 10.58 6.22 7.98
N LEU A 312 9.26 6.35 8.13
CA LEU A 312 8.57 6.01 9.38
C LEU A 312 8.43 4.50 9.59
N CYS A 313 8.48 3.68 8.53
CA CYS A 313 8.65 2.23 8.67
C CYS A 313 10.12 1.83 8.93
N GLU A 314 11.07 2.72 8.63
CA GLU A 314 12.50 2.60 8.96
C GLU A 314 12.88 3.19 10.33
N ALA A 315 11.95 3.81 11.06
CA ALA A 315 12.24 4.35 12.38
C ALA A 315 12.63 3.21 13.35
N GLU A 316 13.91 2.83 13.34
CA GLU A 316 14.61 2.22 14.46
C GLU A 316 14.56 3.22 15.62
N PHE A 317 13.42 3.36 16.28
CA PHE A 317 13.39 4.09 17.53
C PHE A 317 12.60 3.31 18.59
N PRO A 318 13.27 2.93 19.69
CA PRO A 318 12.57 2.52 20.88
C PRO A 318 12.00 3.79 21.50
N ILE A 319 10.67 3.95 21.52
CA ILE A 319 10.07 4.77 22.58
C ILE A 319 9.66 3.82 23.71
N ILE A 320 10.67 3.15 24.24
CA ILE A 320 10.66 2.67 25.61
C ILE A 320 11.53 3.66 26.38
N ASP A 321 10.95 4.81 26.70
CA ASP A 321 11.00 5.32 28.07
C ASP A 321 10.07 6.52 28.22
N LYS A 322 9.13 6.41 29.16
CA LYS A 322 8.30 7.52 29.65
C LYS A 322 9.20 8.51 30.38
N LYS A 323 9.91 9.38 29.67
CA LYS A 323 10.32 10.68 30.21
C LYS A 323 9.57 11.78 29.48
N PRO A 324 8.95 12.73 30.21
CA PRO A 324 8.26 13.84 29.58
C PRO A 324 9.30 14.71 28.86
N MET A 325 9.37 14.63 27.53
CA MET A 325 10.18 15.54 26.74
C MET A 325 9.50 16.92 26.70
N ARG A 326 10.27 17.92 27.13
CA ARG A 326 9.85 19.32 27.17
C ARG A 326 9.96 19.93 25.77
N SER A 327 8.80 20.24 25.19
CA SER A 327 8.57 21.15 24.06
C SER A 327 8.93 20.66 22.64
N ALA A 328 8.02 20.95 21.70
CA ALA A 328 8.07 20.60 20.28
C ALA A 328 9.18 21.31 19.47
N PHE A 329 9.99 22.16 20.11
CA PHE A 329 11.00 22.97 19.43
C PHE A 329 12.28 22.18 19.08
N ASP A 330 12.57 21.11 19.81
CA ASP A 330 13.80 20.32 19.60
C ASP A 330 13.74 19.39 18.37
N LEU A 331 12.53 19.13 17.82
CA LEU A 331 12.34 18.32 16.62
C LEU A 331 12.76 19.02 15.33
N TYR A 332 12.73 20.37 15.28
CA TYR A 332 12.98 21.11 14.05
C TYR A 332 14.47 21.21 13.67
N HIS A 333 15.37 21.03 14.64
CA HIS A 333 16.81 21.23 14.41
C HIS A 333 17.58 19.98 13.94
N GLN A 334 16.98 18.80 13.96
CA GLN A 334 17.63 17.57 13.46
C GLN A 334 17.41 17.30 11.97
N PHE A 335 16.52 18.03 11.29
CA PHE A 335 16.22 17.84 9.86
C PHE A 335 16.97 18.81 8.94
N SER A 336 18.29 18.93 9.13
CA SER A 336 19.15 19.62 8.17
C SER A 336 20.40 18.79 7.82
N PHE A 337 20.28 17.94 6.81
CA PHE A 337 21.44 17.44 6.05
C PHE A 337 21.33 17.93 4.61
N ARG A 338 21.99 19.05 4.31
CA ARG A 338 23.26 19.09 3.54
C ARG A 338 23.28 18.14 2.35
N ARG A 339 22.89 18.66 1.18
CA ARG A 339 23.54 18.31 -0.09
C ARG A 339 25.05 18.40 0.09
N ARG A 340 25.77 17.30 -0.11
CA ARG A 340 27.17 17.35 -0.54
C ARG A 340 27.25 16.83 -1.96
N ARG A 341 27.99 17.62 -2.74
CA ARG A 341 28.26 17.51 -4.17
C ARG A 341 28.92 16.20 -4.54
#